data_AF-A0A5Q0QC13-F1
#
_entry.id   AF-A0A5Q0QC13-F1
#
_cell.length_a   1.000
_cell.length_b   1.000
_cell.length_c   1.000
_cell.angle_alpha   90.00
_cell.angle_beta   90.00
_cell.angle_gamma   90.00
#
_symmetry.space_group_name_H-M   'P 1'
#
loop_
_entity.id
_entity.type
_entity.pdbx_description
1 polymer ?
#
loop_
_entity_poly.entity_id
_entity_poly.type
_entity_poly.pdbx_seq_one_letter_code
_entity_poly.pdbx_strand_id
1 'polypeptide(L)'
;MRKIITYASLCFLSLLVFACEPMEDRMELGNAITADQLEITAVPIIVNGKKSNKVILDNKSPVLSSWDFGVGSTQKKTDTVLLVTTGTNEILFTGLNPEGTKITKKIDVTVDELTFPVPLEWGYLTDGSERTWKWDETAPAVWGNGGYLGNSAPAWWTLKEADINGQVAGEGVGAKMTFSLRGAKLTKLKSTGAKEQGEFSFDMTKIVKLDDGTTWAKGKLTTRGITVLCGISPNEGNAPVYQYDIIILNNEKMILSYAEPGAGPWGTAWFWVFRAE
;
A
#
# COMPACT_ATOMS: atom_id res chain seq x y z
N MET A 1 -79.05 -10.88 31.41
CA MET A 1 -77.59 -11.09 31.51
C MET A 1 -76.93 -11.53 30.21
N ARG A 2 -77.47 -12.51 29.47
CA ARG A 2 -76.84 -13.04 28.24
C ARG A 2 -76.65 -12.03 27.09
N LYS A 3 -77.56 -11.06 26.90
CA LYS A 3 -77.47 -10.03 25.84
C LYS A 3 -76.47 -8.91 26.15
N ILE A 4 -76.30 -8.53 27.42
CA ILE A 4 -75.33 -7.49 27.84
C ILE A 4 -73.89 -7.98 27.65
N ILE A 5 -73.65 -9.27 27.89
CA ILE A 5 -72.34 -9.90 27.65
C ILE A 5 -72.01 -9.91 26.16
N THR A 6 -73.00 -10.13 25.27
CA THR A 6 -72.77 -10.12 23.82
C THR A 6 -72.42 -8.73 23.29
N TYR A 7 -73.08 -7.67 23.78
CA TYR A 7 -72.75 -6.28 23.39
C TYR A 7 -71.42 -5.81 23.99
N ALA A 8 -71.08 -6.23 25.22
CA ALA A 8 -69.78 -5.93 25.83
C ALA A 8 -68.62 -6.62 25.10
N SER A 9 -68.80 -7.89 24.68
CA SER A 9 -67.79 -8.61 23.89
C SER A 9 -67.63 -8.07 22.47
N LEU A 10 -68.69 -7.53 21.86
CA LEU A 10 -68.62 -6.92 20.53
C LEU A 10 -67.94 -5.53 20.56
N CYS A 11 -68.18 -4.73 21.61
CA CYS A 11 -67.48 -3.45 21.84
C CYS A 11 -65.99 -3.64 22.18
N PHE A 12 -65.63 -4.73 22.87
CA PHE A 12 -64.23 -5.02 23.16
C PHE A 12 -63.44 -5.46 21.92
N LEU A 13 -64.11 -6.08 20.94
CA LEU A 13 -63.49 -6.51 19.69
C LEU A 13 -63.27 -5.36 18.69
N SER A 14 -64.09 -4.30 18.73
CA SER A 14 -63.91 -3.10 17.92
C SER A 14 -62.80 -2.16 18.41
N LEU A 15 -62.31 -2.33 19.65
CA LEU A 15 -61.20 -1.55 20.21
C LEU A 15 -59.81 -2.12 19.84
N LEU A 16 -59.74 -3.33 19.29
CA LEU A 16 -58.48 -3.99 18.90
C LEU A 16 -58.02 -3.67 17.47
N VAL A 17 -58.81 -2.92 16.70
CA VAL A 17 -58.47 -2.54 15.31
C VAL A 17 -57.90 -1.13 15.16
N PHE A 18 -57.76 -0.37 16.25
CA PHE A 18 -56.86 0.78 16.31
C PHE A 18 -55.45 0.30 16.68
N ALA A 19 -54.89 -0.62 15.90
CA ALA A 19 -53.45 -0.73 15.88
C ALA A 19 -52.95 0.59 15.31
N CYS A 20 -52.30 1.43 16.14
CA CYS A 20 -51.56 2.59 15.65
C CYS A 20 -50.74 2.11 14.45
N GLU A 21 -50.98 2.68 13.27
CA GLU A 21 -49.95 2.65 12.25
C GLU A 21 -48.71 3.24 12.95
N PRO A 22 -47.62 2.47 13.11
CA PRO A 22 -46.43 3.04 13.70
C PRO A 22 -46.07 4.26 12.85
N MET A 23 -45.88 5.42 13.50
CA MET A 23 -45.25 6.55 12.84
C MET A 23 -43.84 6.10 12.45
N GLU A 24 -43.72 5.59 11.24
CA GLU A 24 -42.43 5.28 10.63
C GLU A 24 -41.89 6.58 10.06
N ASP A 25 -40.91 7.17 10.74
CA ASP A 25 -40.00 8.13 10.11
C ASP A 25 -39.17 7.36 9.07
N ARG A 26 -39.76 7.12 7.91
CA ARG A 26 -39.05 6.56 6.76
C ARG A 26 -38.10 7.65 6.28
N MET A 27 -36.82 7.52 6.64
CA MET A 27 -35.78 8.30 6.01
C MET A 27 -35.75 7.91 4.52
N GLU A 28 -36.25 8.79 3.66
CA GLU A 28 -36.12 8.62 2.22
C GLU A 28 -34.63 8.57 1.88
N LEU A 29 -34.22 7.51 1.19
CA LEU A 29 -32.88 7.43 0.62
C LEU A 29 -32.77 8.56 -0.40
N GLY A 30 -31.81 9.47 -0.20
CA GLY A 30 -31.60 10.59 -1.12
C GLY A 30 -31.36 10.12 -2.56
N ASN A 31 -31.63 11.00 -3.52
CA ASN A 31 -31.43 10.68 -4.93
C ASN A 31 -29.96 10.40 -5.24
N ALA A 32 -29.70 9.40 -6.09
CA ALA A 32 -28.39 9.19 -6.65
C ALA A 32 -27.96 10.35 -7.55
N ILE A 33 -26.65 10.61 -7.56
CA ILE A 33 -26.01 11.58 -8.45
C ILE A 33 -25.03 10.86 -9.39
N THR A 34 -24.60 11.57 -10.43
CA THR A 34 -23.57 11.12 -11.39
C THR A 34 -22.23 11.82 -11.16
N ALA A 35 -21.17 11.37 -11.86
CA ALA A 35 -19.83 11.93 -11.72
C ALA A 35 -19.72 13.43 -12.08
N ASP A 36 -20.59 13.91 -12.98
CA ASP A 36 -20.63 15.31 -13.42
C ASP A 36 -21.30 16.22 -12.39
N GLN A 37 -22.11 15.65 -11.51
CA GLN A 37 -22.78 16.36 -10.41
C GLN A 37 -21.92 16.38 -9.13
N LEU A 38 -20.75 15.73 -9.13
CA LEU A 38 -19.85 15.73 -7.98
C LEU A 38 -19.22 17.10 -7.75
N GLU A 39 -19.54 17.68 -6.60
CA GLU A 39 -18.86 18.83 -6.00
C GLU A 39 -17.74 18.33 -5.08
N ILE A 40 -16.56 18.09 -5.68
CA ILE A 40 -15.37 17.61 -4.97
C ILE A 40 -14.14 18.44 -5.36
N THR A 41 -13.21 18.62 -4.44
CA THR A 41 -11.93 19.31 -4.72
C THR A 41 -10.75 18.58 -4.07
N ALA A 42 -9.58 18.70 -4.71
CA ALA A 42 -8.29 18.28 -4.18
C ALA A 42 -7.28 19.40 -4.48
N VAL A 43 -6.96 20.21 -3.46
CA VAL A 43 -6.19 21.45 -3.65
C VAL A 43 -4.91 21.43 -2.82
N PRO A 44 -3.73 21.57 -3.45
CA PRO A 44 -2.47 21.77 -2.74
C PRO A 44 -2.47 23.03 -1.88
N ILE A 45 -1.89 22.95 -0.70
CA ILE A 45 -1.55 24.14 0.07
C ILE A 45 -0.41 24.87 -0.64
N ILE A 46 -0.57 26.18 -0.84
CA ILE A 46 0.47 27.03 -1.41
C ILE A 46 1.45 27.46 -0.31
N VAL A 47 2.74 27.20 -0.50
CA VAL A 47 3.81 27.67 0.39
C VAL A 47 4.85 28.39 -0.47
N ASN A 48 5.16 29.64 -0.12
CA ASN A 48 6.12 30.47 -0.87
C ASN A 48 5.81 30.56 -2.38
N GLY A 49 4.53 30.61 -2.75
CA GLY A 49 4.08 30.70 -4.14
C GLY A 49 4.14 29.39 -4.94
N LYS A 50 4.53 28.27 -4.32
CA LYS A 50 4.58 26.94 -4.94
C LYS A 50 3.51 26.01 -4.37
N LYS A 51 2.98 25.11 -5.20
CA LYS A 51 2.07 24.04 -4.77
C LYS A 51 2.85 23.00 -3.98
N SER A 52 2.58 22.90 -2.68
CA SER A 52 3.21 21.90 -1.81
C SER A 52 2.61 20.51 -2.01
N ASN A 53 3.27 19.50 -1.45
CA ASN A 53 2.78 18.13 -1.42
C ASN A 53 1.67 17.85 -0.39
N LYS A 54 1.19 18.87 0.34
CA LYS A 54 0.06 18.73 1.26
C LYS A 54 -1.22 19.17 0.57
N VAL A 55 -2.17 18.24 0.43
CA VAL A 55 -3.40 18.42 -0.36
C VAL A 55 -4.61 18.36 0.54
N ILE A 56 -5.49 19.35 0.43
CA ILE A 56 -6.79 19.37 1.09
C ILE A 56 -7.78 18.69 0.17
N LEU A 57 -8.41 17.63 0.68
CA LEU A 57 -9.49 16.91 0.02
C LEU A 57 -10.81 17.40 0.60
N ASP A 58 -11.78 17.70 -0.25
CA ASP A 58 -13.10 18.11 0.19
C ASP A 58 -14.19 17.55 -0.72
N ASN A 59 -15.14 16.84 -0.13
CA ASN A 59 -16.36 16.39 -0.79
C ASN A 59 -17.53 17.19 -0.23
N LYS A 60 -18.21 17.98 -1.05
CA LYS A 60 -19.45 18.68 -0.65
C LYS A 60 -20.71 17.95 -1.10
N SER A 61 -20.56 16.94 -1.94
CA SER A 61 -21.65 16.14 -2.50
C SER A 61 -22.31 15.26 -1.42
N PRO A 62 -23.60 14.91 -1.57
CA PRO A 62 -24.35 14.07 -0.65
C PRO A 62 -24.07 12.56 -0.83
N VAL A 63 -22.79 12.18 -0.99
CA VAL A 63 -22.34 10.79 -1.15
C VAL A 63 -21.25 10.47 -0.12
N LEU A 64 -21.13 9.22 0.30
CA LEU A 64 -19.99 8.81 1.13
C LEU A 64 -18.69 8.96 0.35
N SER A 65 -17.62 9.37 1.03
CA SER A 65 -16.31 9.59 0.41
C SER A 65 -15.41 8.38 0.53
N SER A 66 -14.66 8.10 -0.53
CA SER A 66 -13.42 7.33 -0.47
C SER A 66 -12.42 7.95 -1.42
N TRP A 67 -11.26 8.34 -0.90
CA TRP A 67 -10.17 8.96 -1.64
C TRP A 67 -8.98 8.02 -1.63
N ASP A 68 -8.44 7.70 -2.80
CA ASP A 68 -7.17 7.00 -2.97
C ASP A 68 -6.17 7.97 -3.59
N PHE A 69 -5.11 8.31 -2.85
CA PHE A 69 -4.08 9.25 -3.24
C PHE A 69 -2.75 8.54 -3.58
N GLY A 70 -2.82 7.29 -4.01
CA GLY A 70 -1.69 6.49 -4.46
C GLY A 70 -1.08 5.69 -3.31
N VAL A 71 -0.50 6.39 -2.33
CA VAL A 71 0.19 5.76 -1.18
C VAL A 71 -0.73 5.45 0.00
N GLY A 72 -1.99 5.81 -0.09
CA GLY A 72 -2.96 5.60 0.99
C GLY A 72 -4.36 6.01 0.59
N SER A 73 -5.30 5.83 1.53
CA SER A 73 -6.69 6.21 1.33
C SER A 73 -7.33 6.83 2.56
N THR A 74 -8.42 7.58 2.36
CA THR A 74 -9.24 8.14 3.44
C THR A 74 -10.71 8.14 3.03
N GLN A 75 -11.60 7.91 3.99
CA GLN A 75 -13.06 7.93 3.79
C GLN A 75 -13.72 9.20 4.34
N LYS A 76 -12.91 10.15 4.84
CA LYS A 76 -13.46 11.39 5.39
C LYS A 76 -14.03 12.27 4.29
N LYS A 77 -15.07 13.03 4.65
CA LYS A 77 -15.67 14.04 3.78
C LYS A 77 -14.66 15.13 3.41
N THR A 78 -13.95 15.63 4.42
CA THR A 78 -12.84 16.58 4.28
C THR A 78 -11.62 16.01 5.00
N ASP A 79 -10.45 16.02 4.36
CA ASP A 79 -9.21 15.54 4.96
C ASP A 79 -8.00 16.32 4.43
N THR A 80 -6.84 16.10 5.04
CA THR A 80 -5.55 16.60 4.52
C THR A 80 -4.60 15.44 4.38
N VAL A 81 -4.06 15.26 3.17
CA VAL A 81 -3.16 14.15 2.81
C VAL A 81 -1.81 14.67 2.32
N LEU A 82 -0.79 13.81 2.37
CA LEU A 82 0.53 14.09 1.82
C LEU A 82 0.78 13.23 0.59
N LEU A 83 1.02 13.89 -0.54
CA LEU A 83 1.58 13.29 -1.72
C LEU A 83 3.10 13.16 -1.54
N VAL A 84 3.70 12.19 -2.23
CA VAL A 84 5.10 11.81 -1.99
C VAL A 84 6.02 12.14 -3.16
N THR A 85 5.48 12.64 -4.27
CA THR A 85 6.23 12.97 -5.49
C THR A 85 5.80 14.32 -6.08
N THR A 86 6.72 14.95 -6.79
CA THR A 86 6.47 16.19 -7.55
C THR A 86 5.82 15.87 -8.91
N GLY A 87 5.36 16.90 -9.61
CA GLY A 87 4.65 16.77 -10.88
C GLY A 87 3.17 16.45 -10.69
N THR A 88 2.56 15.89 -11.72
CA THR A 88 1.13 15.56 -11.72
C THR A 88 0.89 14.24 -10.99
N ASN A 89 0.09 14.29 -9.93
CA ASN A 89 -0.34 13.16 -9.12
C ASN A 89 -1.84 12.92 -9.34
N GLU A 90 -2.24 11.66 -9.50
CA GLU A 90 -3.65 11.29 -9.67
C GLU A 90 -4.26 10.91 -8.32
N ILE A 91 -5.37 11.54 -7.95
CA ILE A 91 -6.23 11.15 -6.82
C ILE A 91 -7.53 10.57 -7.38
N LEU A 92 -7.88 9.36 -6.93
CA LEU A 92 -9.12 8.70 -7.29
C LEU A 92 -10.16 8.88 -6.19
N PHE A 93 -11.24 9.60 -6.49
CA PHE A 93 -12.43 9.66 -5.66
C PHE A 93 -13.40 8.54 -6.03
N THR A 94 -13.96 7.88 -5.03
CA THR A 94 -15.11 6.97 -5.14
C THR A 94 -16.21 7.44 -4.19
N GLY A 95 -17.34 7.86 -4.77
CA GLY A 95 -18.56 8.18 -4.05
C GLY A 95 -19.49 6.97 -3.94
N LEU A 96 -20.16 6.78 -2.80
CA LEU A 96 -21.26 5.83 -2.66
C LEU A 96 -22.59 6.61 -2.54
N ASN A 97 -23.48 6.41 -3.51
CA ASN A 97 -24.84 6.95 -3.48
C ASN A 97 -25.68 6.26 -2.40
N PRO A 98 -26.78 6.89 -1.94
CA PRO A 98 -27.68 6.29 -0.95
C PRO A 98 -28.23 4.91 -1.33
N GLU A 99 -28.49 4.69 -2.62
CA GLU A 99 -28.94 3.40 -3.19
C GLU A 99 -27.82 2.35 -3.35
N GLY A 100 -26.57 2.68 -2.99
CA GLY A 100 -25.42 1.78 -3.04
C GLY A 100 -24.65 1.76 -4.37
N THR A 101 -25.06 2.54 -5.37
CA THR A 101 -24.30 2.70 -6.61
C THR A 101 -23.01 3.50 -6.36
N LYS A 102 -21.93 3.14 -7.07
CA LYS A 102 -20.62 3.81 -6.95
C LYS A 102 -20.38 4.79 -8.09
N ILE A 103 -19.77 5.93 -7.76
CA ILE A 103 -19.35 6.95 -8.72
C ILE A 103 -17.84 7.13 -8.58
N THR A 104 -17.09 7.16 -9.67
CA THR A 104 -15.63 7.37 -9.61
C THR A 104 -15.23 8.61 -10.40
N LYS A 105 -14.29 9.39 -9.87
CA LYS A 105 -13.71 10.56 -10.55
C LYS A 105 -12.22 10.66 -10.25
N LYS A 106 -11.42 10.85 -11.30
CA LYS A 106 -9.98 11.12 -11.20
C LYS A 106 -9.75 12.62 -11.11
N ILE A 107 -8.84 13.03 -10.24
CA ILE A 107 -8.45 14.43 -10.06
C ILE A 107 -6.93 14.49 -10.16
N ASP A 108 -6.44 15.27 -11.11
CA ASP A 108 -5.02 15.52 -11.27
C ASP A 108 -4.59 16.70 -10.39
N VAL A 109 -3.57 16.47 -9.58
CA VAL A 109 -3.02 17.44 -8.62
C VAL A 109 -1.55 17.66 -8.93
N THR A 110 -1.19 18.88 -9.32
CA THR A 110 0.22 19.25 -9.54
C THR A 110 0.89 19.63 -8.23
N VAL A 111 2.03 19.02 -7.94
CA VAL A 111 2.93 19.34 -6.82
C VAL A 111 4.22 19.92 -7.40
N ASP A 112 4.53 21.16 -7.05
CA ASP A 112 5.75 21.81 -7.53
C ASP A 112 6.97 21.42 -6.65
N GLU A 113 6.73 21.24 -5.35
CA GLU A 113 7.78 20.96 -4.37
C GLU A 113 7.29 20.12 -3.20
N LEU A 114 8.14 19.20 -2.72
CA LEU A 114 7.90 18.44 -1.48
C LEU A 114 8.21 19.30 -0.25
N THR A 115 7.41 20.34 -0.02
CA THR A 115 7.59 21.29 1.09
C THR A 115 7.45 20.63 2.47
N PHE A 116 6.59 19.61 2.58
CA PHE A 116 6.40 18.85 3.81
C PHE A 116 7.17 17.52 3.72
N PRO A 117 7.93 17.14 4.76
CA PRO A 117 8.74 15.93 4.74
C PRO A 117 7.91 14.68 4.44
N VAL A 118 8.39 13.89 3.48
CA VAL A 118 7.89 12.57 3.12
C VAL A 118 9.08 11.64 2.90
N PRO A 119 8.94 10.33 3.12
CA PRO A 119 10.03 9.40 2.85
C PRO A 119 10.45 9.44 1.38
N LEU A 120 11.74 9.72 1.13
CA LEU A 120 12.32 9.76 -0.23
C LEU A 120 12.27 8.40 -0.91
N GLU A 121 12.16 7.33 -0.12
CA GLU A 121 12.10 5.94 -0.55
C GLU A 121 10.92 5.63 -1.45
N TRP A 122 9.82 6.40 -1.36
CA TRP A 122 8.74 6.32 -2.35
C TRP A 122 9.25 6.66 -3.75
N GLY A 123 9.97 7.78 -3.88
CA GLY A 123 10.58 8.19 -5.15
C GLY A 123 11.61 7.19 -5.65
N TYR A 124 12.46 6.66 -4.75
CA TYR A 124 13.45 5.64 -5.13
C TYR A 124 12.79 4.35 -5.62
N LEU A 125 11.79 3.84 -4.90
CA LEU A 125 11.16 2.56 -5.23
C LEU A 125 10.29 2.63 -6.47
N THR A 126 9.63 3.77 -6.74
CA THR A 126 8.56 3.83 -7.74
C THR A 126 8.78 4.87 -8.83
N ASP A 127 9.86 5.65 -8.80
CA ASP A 127 10.06 6.81 -9.70
C ASP A 127 8.86 7.78 -9.75
N GLY A 128 8.09 7.86 -8.66
CA GLY A 128 6.85 8.61 -8.59
C GLY A 128 5.66 8.09 -9.38
N SER A 129 5.79 6.95 -10.06
CA SER A 129 4.66 6.23 -10.66
C SER A 129 4.86 4.73 -10.55
N GLU A 130 5.76 4.18 -11.36
CA GLU A 130 6.25 2.82 -11.25
C GLU A 130 7.74 2.75 -11.61
N ARG A 131 8.46 1.83 -10.98
CA ARG A 131 9.85 1.55 -11.33
C ARG A 131 10.11 0.07 -11.31
N THR A 132 10.89 -0.37 -12.29
CA THR A 132 11.31 -1.75 -12.43
C THR A 132 12.70 -1.95 -11.86
N TRP A 133 12.86 -3.05 -11.13
CA TRP A 133 14.05 -3.50 -10.45
C TRP A 133 14.40 -4.91 -10.92
N LYS A 134 15.65 -5.14 -11.26
CA LYS A 134 16.17 -6.45 -11.66
C LYS A 134 17.44 -6.77 -10.88
N TRP A 135 17.91 -8.01 -10.98
CA TRP A 135 19.18 -8.39 -10.39
C TRP A 135 20.31 -7.47 -10.86
N ASP A 136 21.19 -7.08 -9.94
CA ASP A 136 22.35 -6.27 -10.29
C ASP A 136 23.46 -7.14 -10.89
N GLU A 137 23.36 -7.41 -12.19
CA GLU A 137 24.33 -8.21 -12.95
C GLU A 137 25.78 -7.68 -12.84
N THR A 138 25.96 -6.40 -12.49
CA THR A 138 27.28 -5.79 -12.32
C THR A 138 27.89 -6.09 -10.95
N ALA A 139 27.09 -6.52 -9.98
CA ALA A 139 27.56 -6.87 -8.64
C ALA A 139 28.35 -8.20 -8.64
N PRO A 140 29.31 -8.38 -7.73
CA PRO A 140 30.02 -9.66 -7.56
C PRO A 140 29.09 -10.84 -7.26
N ALA A 141 27.97 -10.60 -6.59
CA ALA A 141 26.90 -11.56 -6.36
C ALA A 141 25.56 -10.82 -6.19
N VAL A 142 24.47 -11.48 -6.58
CA VAL A 142 23.12 -10.88 -6.53
C VAL A 142 22.27 -11.43 -5.40
N TRP A 143 22.60 -12.64 -4.93
CA TRP A 143 21.91 -13.29 -3.83
C TRP A 143 22.86 -14.23 -3.08
N GLY A 144 22.55 -14.49 -1.81
CA GLY A 144 23.31 -15.43 -0.98
C GLY A 144 23.33 -14.99 0.48
N ASN A 145 24.17 -15.64 1.28
CA ASN A 145 24.26 -15.34 2.70
C ASN A 145 25.56 -14.61 3.08
N GLY A 146 25.58 -14.06 4.29
CA GLY A 146 26.68 -13.34 4.89
C GLY A 146 26.40 -13.08 6.37
N GLY A 147 27.33 -12.39 7.03
CA GLY A 147 27.20 -12.03 8.44
C GLY A 147 26.22 -10.89 8.65
N TYR A 148 25.18 -11.13 9.45
CA TYR A 148 24.29 -10.09 9.95
C TYR A 148 25.10 -9.02 10.70
N LEU A 149 24.85 -7.74 10.42
CA LEU A 149 25.63 -6.60 10.95
C LEU A 149 27.12 -6.57 10.57
N GLY A 150 27.68 -7.64 9.99
CA GLY A 150 29.09 -7.72 9.56
C GLY A 150 29.28 -7.48 8.06
N ASN A 151 28.26 -7.78 7.25
CA ASN A 151 28.27 -7.58 5.80
C ASN A 151 27.10 -6.73 5.34
N SER A 152 27.23 -6.11 4.17
CA SER A 152 26.20 -5.27 3.52
C SER A 152 25.72 -5.85 2.19
N ALA A 153 26.15 -7.06 1.85
CA ALA A 153 25.85 -7.81 0.62
C ALA A 153 26.22 -9.31 0.85
N PRO A 154 25.87 -10.23 -0.08
CA PRO A 154 26.29 -11.63 0.03
C PRO A 154 27.81 -11.76 0.16
N ALA A 155 28.29 -12.64 1.05
CA ALA A 155 29.72 -12.74 1.38
C ALA A 155 30.25 -14.16 1.61
N TRP A 156 29.43 -15.13 2.01
CA TRP A 156 29.91 -16.48 2.35
C TRP A 156 29.59 -17.49 1.26
N TRP A 157 28.32 -17.79 1.03
CA TRP A 157 27.84 -18.54 -0.11
C TRP A 157 27.02 -17.62 -0.99
N THR A 158 27.50 -17.41 -2.21
CA THR A 158 27.03 -16.34 -3.08
C THR A 158 26.70 -16.88 -4.47
N LEU A 159 25.66 -16.30 -5.08
CA LEU A 159 25.17 -16.69 -6.40
C LEU A 159 25.14 -15.49 -7.34
N LYS A 160 25.41 -15.77 -8.62
CA LYS A 160 25.12 -14.87 -9.73
C LYS A 160 23.68 -15.08 -10.20
N GLU A 161 23.15 -14.14 -10.98
CA GLU A 161 21.78 -14.22 -11.51
C GLU A 161 21.50 -15.53 -12.27
N ALA A 162 22.50 -16.03 -13.02
CA ALA A 162 22.39 -17.28 -13.79
C ALA A 162 22.03 -18.49 -12.91
N ASP A 163 22.44 -18.49 -11.65
CA ASP A 163 22.28 -19.62 -10.73
C ASP A 163 20.97 -19.57 -9.92
N ILE A 164 20.25 -18.44 -9.96
CA ILE A 164 19.03 -18.22 -9.15
C ILE A 164 17.92 -19.20 -9.52
N ASN A 165 17.83 -19.62 -10.78
CA ASN A 165 16.85 -20.63 -11.18
C ASN A 165 17.06 -21.99 -10.48
N GLY A 166 18.26 -22.26 -9.95
CA GLY A 166 18.52 -23.42 -9.11
C GLY A 166 17.93 -23.30 -7.70
N GLN A 167 17.56 -22.09 -7.27
CA GLN A 167 16.90 -21.82 -5.98
C GLN A 167 15.38 -21.66 -6.16
N VAL A 168 14.98 -20.77 -7.06
CA VAL A 168 13.57 -20.52 -7.39
C VAL A 168 13.42 -20.42 -8.90
N ALA A 169 12.79 -21.44 -9.49
CA ALA A 169 12.59 -21.51 -10.92
C ALA A 169 11.81 -20.30 -11.45
N GLY A 170 12.36 -19.65 -12.49
CA GLY A 170 11.74 -18.51 -13.15
C GLY A 170 12.06 -17.15 -12.51
N GLU A 171 12.82 -17.11 -11.42
CA GLU A 171 13.18 -15.86 -10.73
C GLU A 171 14.64 -15.42 -10.93
N GLY A 172 15.40 -16.12 -11.79
CA GLY A 172 16.74 -15.72 -12.22
C GLY A 172 16.73 -14.82 -13.47
N VAL A 173 17.58 -15.15 -14.45
CA VAL A 173 17.80 -14.33 -15.67
C VAL A 173 16.50 -13.86 -16.32
N GLY A 174 16.37 -12.53 -16.46
CA GLY A 174 15.23 -11.88 -17.11
C GLY A 174 14.00 -11.70 -16.22
N ALA A 175 14.02 -12.21 -14.98
CA ALA A 175 13.01 -11.91 -13.99
C ALA A 175 13.20 -10.50 -13.41
N LYS A 176 12.10 -9.83 -13.09
CA LYS A 176 12.11 -8.46 -12.57
C LYS A 176 10.94 -8.16 -11.66
N MET A 177 11.05 -7.08 -10.91
CA MET A 177 10.03 -6.58 -10.00
C MET A 177 9.64 -5.17 -10.39
N THR A 178 8.35 -4.85 -10.39
CA THR A 178 7.87 -3.48 -10.58
C THR A 178 7.16 -3.03 -9.30
N PHE A 179 7.65 -1.96 -8.70
CA PHE A 179 7.04 -1.28 -7.57
C PHE A 179 6.24 -0.10 -8.10
N SER A 180 4.93 -0.09 -7.85
CA SER A 180 4.03 0.98 -8.24
C SER A 180 3.60 1.79 -7.02
N LEU A 181 3.59 3.11 -7.18
CA LEU A 181 3.12 4.05 -6.18
C LEU A 181 1.64 3.80 -5.85
N ARG A 182 0.82 3.59 -6.89
CA ARG A 182 -0.62 3.41 -6.73
C ARG A 182 -0.91 2.06 -6.08
N GLY A 183 -1.54 2.12 -4.91
CA GLY A 183 -1.88 0.97 -4.11
C GLY A 183 -0.67 0.28 -3.48
N ALA A 184 0.50 0.95 -3.47
CA ALA A 184 1.76 0.40 -2.99
C ALA A 184 1.99 -1.05 -3.48
N LYS A 185 1.90 -1.24 -4.79
CA LYS A 185 1.81 -2.56 -5.41
C LYS A 185 3.17 -3.08 -5.85
N LEU A 186 3.45 -4.35 -5.58
CA LEU A 186 4.62 -5.08 -6.06
C LEU A 186 4.18 -6.13 -7.07
N THR A 187 4.74 -6.06 -8.28
CA THR A 187 4.55 -7.08 -9.33
C THR A 187 5.87 -7.80 -9.58
N LYS A 188 5.89 -9.14 -9.49
CA LYS A 188 6.99 -9.96 -10.03
C LYS A 188 6.64 -10.39 -11.45
N LEU A 189 7.57 -10.22 -12.38
CA LEU A 189 7.57 -10.85 -13.68
C LEU A 189 8.65 -11.93 -13.69
N LYS A 190 8.25 -13.19 -13.84
CA LYS A 190 9.16 -14.32 -13.97
C LYS A 190 9.72 -14.39 -15.39
N SER A 191 10.86 -15.06 -15.56
CA SER A 191 11.49 -15.28 -16.87
C SER A 191 10.61 -16.08 -17.85
N THR A 192 9.64 -16.84 -17.32
CA THR A 192 8.62 -17.55 -18.11
C THR A 192 7.50 -16.65 -18.63
N GLY A 193 7.46 -15.37 -18.22
CA GLY A 193 6.38 -14.42 -18.51
C GLY A 193 5.24 -14.43 -17.49
N ALA A 194 5.25 -15.37 -16.52
CA ALA A 194 4.25 -15.40 -15.45
C ALA A 194 4.36 -14.14 -14.56
N LYS A 195 3.20 -13.60 -14.17
CA LYS A 195 3.10 -12.43 -13.29
C LYS A 195 2.45 -12.79 -11.97
N GLU A 196 3.08 -12.35 -10.88
CA GLU A 196 2.55 -12.43 -9.52
C GLU A 196 2.43 -11.02 -8.95
N GLN A 197 1.42 -10.78 -8.13
CA GLN A 197 1.16 -9.45 -7.57
C GLN A 197 0.87 -9.53 -6.09
N GLY A 198 1.34 -8.51 -5.38
CA GLY A 198 1.02 -8.25 -3.99
C GLY A 198 1.26 -6.79 -3.66
N GLU A 199 1.44 -6.51 -2.39
CA GLU A 199 1.61 -5.16 -1.87
C GLU A 199 2.95 -5.02 -1.16
N PHE A 200 3.39 -3.79 -0.99
CA PHE A 200 4.54 -3.45 -0.17
C PHE A 200 4.24 -2.27 0.75
N SER A 201 5.03 -2.16 1.81
CA SER A 201 5.11 -1.01 2.70
C SER A 201 6.53 -0.92 3.22
N PHE A 202 6.93 0.24 3.72
CA PHE A 202 8.21 0.38 4.39
C PHE A 202 8.12 1.29 5.60
N ASP A 203 9.02 1.04 6.56
CA ASP A 203 9.14 1.80 7.80
C ASP A 203 10.60 2.24 7.96
N MET A 204 10.85 3.52 7.67
CA MET A 204 12.17 4.14 7.76
C MET A 204 12.55 4.54 9.19
N THR A 205 11.66 4.31 10.17
CA THR A 205 11.99 4.49 11.59
C THR A 205 12.68 3.24 12.16
N LYS A 206 12.60 2.09 11.47
CA LYS A 206 13.24 0.83 11.87
C LYS A 206 14.70 0.78 11.45
N ILE A 207 15.48 1.70 12.00
CA ILE A 207 16.92 1.78 11.77
C ILE A 207 17.62 0.71 12.62
N VAL A 208 18.50 -0.05 11.99
CA VAL A 208 19.42 -0.98 12.67
C VAL A 208 20.81 -0.35 12.69
N LYS A 209 21.39 -0.24 13.88
CA LYS A 209 22.70 0.35 14.10
C LYS A 209 23.71 -0.70 14.54
N LEU A 210 24.96 -0.48 14.18
CA LEU A 210 26.11 -1.16 14.77
C LEU A 210 26.40 -0.60 16.17
N ASP A 211 27.26 -1.28 16.92
CA ASP A 211 27.65 -0.88 18.28
C ASP A 211 28.31 0.50 18.33
N ASP A 212 28.97 0.92 17.24
CA ASP A 212 29.59 2.24 17.10
C ASP A 212 28.59 3.36 16.74
N GLY A 213 27.30 3.02 16.61
CA GLY A 213 26.22 3.93 16.27
C GLY A 213 26.02 4.16 14.76
N THR A 214 26.86 3.55 13.91
CA THR A 214 26.72 3.60 12.45
C THR A 214 25.44 2.90 12.02
N THR A 215 24.68 3.53 11.12
CA THR A 215 23.50 2.90 10.51
C THR A 215 23.93 1.77 9.57
N TRP A 216 23.53 0.55 9.88
CA TRP A 216 23.74 -0.62 9.03
C TRP A 216 22.56 -0.85 8.09
N ALA A 217 21.34 -0.78 8.61
CA ALA A 217 20.12 -0.76 7.81
C ALA A 217 19.29 0.48 8.16
N LYS A 218 18.77 1.15 7.12
CA LYS A 218 18.08 2.44 7.28
C LYS A 218 16.57 2.33 7.46
N GLY A 219 16.01 1.15 7.33
CA GLY A 219 14.58 0.91 7.49
C GLY A 219 14.22 -0.53 7.19
N LYS A 220 12.92 -0.83 7.19
CA LYS A 220 12.40 -2.14 6.83
C LYS A 220 11.42 -2.07 5.66
N LEU A 221 11.58 -2.93 4.67
CA LEU A 221 10.60 -3.21 3.61
C LEU A 221 9.76 -4.41 4.04
N THR A 222 8.44 -4.33 3.91
CA THR A 222 7.52 -5.44 4.14
C THR A 222 6.68 -5.67 2.90
N THR A 223 6.59 -6.93 2.44
CA THR A 223 5.75 -7.34 1.32
C THR A 223 4.58 -8.20 1.81
N ARG A 224 3.46 -8.19 1.08
CA ARG A 224 2.25 -8.95 1.41
C ARG A 224 1.71 -9.66 0.18
N GLY A 225 1.37 -10.95 0.33
CA GLY A 225 0.88 -11.78 -0.76
C GLY A 225 1.93 -12.14 -1.81
N ILE A 226 3.15 -11.61 -1.67
CA ILE A 226 4.27 -11.81 -2.59
C ILE A 226 5.60 -11.57 -1.84
N THR A 227 6.68 -12.16 -2.32
CA THR A 227 8.07 -11.90 -1.86
C THR A 227 8.81 -11.06 -2.90
N VAL A 228 10.02 -10.56 -2.59
CA VAL A 228 10.96 -10.16 -3.66
C VAL A 228 11.43 -11.38 -4.46
N LEU A 229 12.14 -11.17 -5.57
CA LEU A 229 12.75 -12.26 -6.34
C LEU A 229 13.66 -13.10 -5.44
N CYS A 230 13.52 -14.42 -5.52
CA CYS A 230 14.17 -15.41 -4.66
C CYS A 230 14.04 -15.07 -3.16
N GLY A 231 12.90 -14.52 -2.74
CA GLY A 231 12.64 -14.10 -1.37
C GLY A 231 12.36 -15.28 -0.43
N ILE A 232 13.33 -16.17 -0.28
CA ILE A 232 13.28 -17.36 0.58
C ILE A 232 14.44 -17.37 1.58
N SER A 233 14.27 -18.10 2.68
CA SER A 233 15.33 -18.41 3.66
C SER A 233 15.66 -19.91 3.61
N PRO A 234 16.75 -20.29 2.92
CA PRO A 234 17.12 -21.70 2.74
C PRO A 234 17.30 -22.50 4.02
N ASN A 235 17.96 -21.93 5.03
CA ASN A 235 18.20 -22.63 6.30
C ASN A 235 16.92 -22.80 7.15
N GLU A 236 15.85 -22.10 6.79
CA GLU A 236 14.52 -22.26 7.37
C GLU A 236 13.61 -23.12 6.47
N GLY A 237 14.20 -24.02 5.68
CA GLY A 237 13.46 -24.91 4.78
C GLY A 237 12.85 -24.18 3.59
N ASN A 238 13.55 -23.17 3.06
CA ASN A 238 13.07 -22.28 2.01
C ASN A 238 11.80 -21.50 2.39
N ALA A 239 11.62 -21.18 3.67
CA ALA A 239 10.49 -20.38 4.13
C ALA A 239 10.46 -19.02 3.38
N PRO A 240 9.27 -18.54 2.95
CA PRO A 240 9.16 -17.26 2.28
C PRO A 240 9.49 -16.11 3.23
N VAL A 241 10.28 -15.17 2.75
CA VAL A 241 10.65 -13.94 3.46
C VAL A 241 9.71 -12.83 3.03
N TYR A 242 9.13 -12.12 3.98
CA TYR A 242 8.20 -11.00 3.73
C TYR A 242 8.64 -9.69 4.36
N GLN A 243 9.72 -9.71 5.15
CA GLN A 243 10.27 -8.52 5.79
C GLN A 243 11.78 -8.49 5.59
N TYR A 244 12.27 -7.33 5.20
CA TYR A 244 13.67 -7.12 4.83
C TYR A 244 14.20 -5.85 5.48
N ASP A 245 15.42 -5.91 6.01
CA ASP A 245 16.21 -4.75 6.33
C ASP A 245 16.69 -4.08 5.04
N ILE A 246 16.49 -2.77 4.93
CA ILE A 246 16.92 -1.97 3.78
C ILE A 246 18.35 -1.51 4.04
N ILE A 247 19.32 -2.14 3.38
CA ILE A 247 20.75 -1.79 3.47
C ILE A 247 21.03 -0.59 2.56
N ILE A 248 20.67 -0.70 1.28
CA ILE A 248 20.79 0.37 0.29
C ILE A 248 19.46 0.52 -0.43
N LEU A 249 19.07 1.76 -0.71
CA LEU A 249 17.94 2.10 -1.58
C LEU A 249 18.15 3.51 -2.11
N ASN A 250 18.35 3.66 -3.40
CA ASN A 250 18.46 4.96 -4.07
C ASN A 250 17.93 4.83 -5.51
N ASN A 251 18.22 5.80 -6.38
CA ASN A 251 17.73 5.77 -7.76
C ASN A 251 18.32 4.65 -8.64
N GLU A 252 19.35 3.94 -8.18
CA GLU A 252 20.10 3.00 -9.01
C GLU A 252 20.18 1.61 -8.39
N LYS A 253 20.23 1.53 -7.05
CA LYS A 253 20.57 0.31 -6.32
C LYS A 253 19.64 0.07 -5.14
N MET A 254 19.23 -1.17 -4.96
CA MET A 254 18.49 -1.68 -3.82
C MET A 254 19.18 -2.92 -3.27
N ILE A 255 19.62 -2.87 -2.02
CA ILE A 255 20.15 -4.02 -1.29
C ILE A 255 19.29 -4.27 -0.07
N LEU A 256 18.79 -5.50 0.02
CA LEU A 256 17.95 -5.97 1.10
C LEU A 256 18.66 -7.07 1.88
N SER A 257 18.34 -7.17 3.16
CA SER A 257 18.82 -8.25 4.02
C SER A 257 17.70 -8.84 4.87
N TYR A 258 17.86 -10.10 5.26
CA TYR A 258 17.02 -10.77 6.24
C TYR A 258 17.91 -11.60 7.15
N ALA A 259 17.86 -11.32 8.45
CA ALA A 259 18.56 -12.11 9.46
C ALA A 259 17.72 -13.32 9.85
N GLU A 260 18.36 -14.49 9.98
CA GLU A 260 17.67 -15.67 10.50
C GLU A 260 17.21 -15.45 11.96
N PRO A 261 16.14 -16.13 12.42
CA PRO A 261 15.65 -15.97 13.78
C PRO A 261 16.73 -16.21 14.83
N GLY A 262 16.96 -15.22 15.69
CA GLY A 262 17.98 -15.29 16.75
C GLY A 262 19.41 -15.00 16.30
N ALA A 263 19.64 -14.62 15.03
CA ALA A 263 20.95 -14.21 14.56
C ALA A 263 21.43 -12.95 15.30
N GLY A 264 22.57 -13.07 16.00
CA GLY A 264 23.34 -11.94 16.51
C GLY A 264 24.28 -11.37 15.44
N PRO A 265 25.15 -10.40 15.80
CA PRO A 265 26.23 -9.97 14.92
C PRO A 265 27.03 -11.16 14.40
N TRP A 266 27.33 -11.16 13.10
CA TRP A 266 27.97 -12.26 12.36
C TRP A 266 27.19 -13.59 12.35
N GLY A 267 25.95 -13.62 12.83
CA GLY A 267 25.00 -14.71 12.53
C GLY A 267 24.58 -14.68 11.06
N THR A 268 23.93 -15.74 10.58
CA THR A 268 23.53 -15.81 9.16
C THR A 268 22.45 -14.80 8.83
N ALA A 269 22.70 -14.01 7.79
CA ALA A 269 21.71 -13.22 7.09
C ALA A 269 21.75 -13.52 5.59
N TRP A 270 20.59 -13.44 4.95
CA TRP A 270 20.40 -13.53 3.52
C TRP A 270 20.36 -12.14 2.90
N PHE A 271 20.88 -11.98 1.70
CA PHE A 271 21.01 -10.70 1.03
C PHE A 271 20.51 -10.78 -0.42
N TRP A 272 19.91 -9.69 -0.89
CA TRP A 272 19.45 -9.52 -2.26
C TRP A 272 19.98 -8.21 -2.82
N VAL A 273 20.55 -8.23 -4.03
CA VAL A 273 21.15 -7.06 -4.69
C VAL A 273 20.45 -6.83 -6.03
N PHE A 274 19.77 -5.69 -6.11
CA PHE A 274 19.03 -5.27 -7.29
C PHE A 274 19.53 -3.91 -7.79
N ARG A 275 19.29 -3.66 -9.08
CA ARG A 275 19.44 -2.36 -9.71
C ARG A 275 18.16 -1.91 -10.41
N ALA A 276 17.97 -0.61 -10.52
CA ALA A 276 16.92 -0.06 -11.37
C ALA A 276 17.16 -0.45 -12.84
N GLU A 277 16.09 -0.72 -13.57
CA GLU A 277 16.10 -0.96 -15.02
C GLU A 277 16.06 0.35 -15.82
#